data_AF-A0A4Y2KN91-F1
#
_entry.id   AF-A0A4Y2KN91-F1
#
_cell.length_a   1.000
_cell.length_b   1.000
_cell.length_c   1.000
_cell.angle_alpha   90.00
_cell.angle_beta   90.00
_cell.angle_gamma   90.00
#
_symmetry.space_group_name_H-M   'P 1'
#
loop_
_entity.id
_entity.type
_entity.pdbx_description
1 polymer ?
#
loop_
_entity_poly.entity_id
_entity_poly.type
_entity_poly.pdbx_seq_one_letter_code
_entity_poly.pdbx_strand_id
1 'polypeptide(L)'
;MILIQSLSPMRKNRSCPISGQHHGNSIYRVRGLYNTTPTAALQVIEGLMPLHIKAKMQSTLVRVGRLGRNCDYEGIHFSHESYEQPLPPSTIHPALFSLEDRITHGGKVPSNRTPIEVYTDGSKINDQTGSAFCVIANEHITKTRKAKLSPANTVFQAEMLALKAAIEWANTANEDFNIWSDSEFSLQDLKSFNVKSKITQEAQMTLLENARIRFGWVKAHIGIKGNEIADTLAKEATTDGIPASLPFPKRFLKKQLQQLSLSRWQAEWVNVETGRSVYIIIPKISNKQLHWSRECIQFATGHGPFPRYLKRFGLHSTDY
;
A
#
# COMPACT_ATOMS: atom_id res chain seq x y z
N MET A 1 5.34 55.27 -22.68
CA MET A 1 6.13 54.18 -23.29
C MET A 1 5.72 52.90 -22.60
N ILE A 2 4.80 52.16 -23.23
CA ILE A 2 4.11 51.00 -22.66
C ILE A 2 5.04 49.80 -22.83
N LEU A 3 5.58 49.27 -21.73
CA LEU A 3 6.37 48.04 -21.72
C LEU A 3 5.43 46.84 -21.57
N ILE A 4 5.12 46.23 -22.70
CA ILE A 4 4.44 44.93 -22.79
C ILE A 4 5.50 43.87 -22.46
N GLN A 5 5.47 43.31 -21.24
CA GLN A 5 6.20 42.09 -20.94
C GLN A 5 5.37 40.86 -21.30
N SER A 6 5.93 40.06 -22.19
CA SER A 6 5.40 38.83 -22.74
C SER A 6 5.10 37.78 -21.67
N LEU A 7 3.86 37.32 -21.64
CA LEU A 7 3.44 36.10 -20.95
C LEU A 7 4.10 34.88 -21.61
N SER A 8 5.03 34.24 -20.90
CA SER A 8 5.49 32.88 -21.23
C SER A 8 4.55 31.83 -20.64
N PRO A 9 4.10 30.82 -21.39
CA PRO A 9 3.24 29.77 -20.86
C PRO A 9 4.03 28.76 -20.03
N MET A 10 3.55 28.51 -18.81
CA MET A 10 4.04 27.44 -17.92
C MET A 10 3.99 26.08 -18.64
N ARG A 11 5.15 25.52 -18.99
CA ARG A 11 5.28 24.10 -19.32
C ARG A 11 5.11 23.27 -18.05
N LYS A 12 3.92 22.67 -17.89
CA LYS A 12 3.71 21.50 -17.02
C LYS A 12 4.44 20.30 -17.64
N ASN A 13 5.60 19.95 -17.11
CA ASN A 13 6.17 18.61 -17.26
C ASN A 13 6.29 17.96 -15.87
N ARG A 14 5.22 17.31 -15.43
CA ARG A 14 5.29 16.21 -14.46
C ARG A 14 4.63 15.00 -15.11
N SER A 15 5.45 14.23 -15.82
CA SER A 15 5.07 12.89 -16.27
C SER A 15 5.02 11.97 -15.05
N CYS A 16 3.81 11.73 -14.54
CA CYS A 16 3.51 10.59 -13.67
C CYS A 16 3.66 9.29 -14.48
N PRO A 17 4.50 8.32 -14.09
CA PRO A 17 4.48 7.00 -14.69
C PRO A 17 3.57 6.09 -13.87
N ILE A 18 2.25 6.21 -14.04
CA ILE A 18 1.30 5.27 -13.42
C ILE A 18 0.26 4.82 -14.44
N SER A 19 0.37 3.55 -14.82
CA SER A 19 -0.71 2.65 -15.27
C SER A 19 -1.29 2.73 -16.69
N GLY A 20 -0.76 3.57 -17.59
CA GLY A 20 -1.24 3.64 -18.98
C GLY A 20 -0.64 2.63 -19.97
N GLN A 21 0.56 2.09 -19.71
CA GLN A 21 1.32 1.35 -20.74
C GLN A 21 0.90 -0.12 -20.95
N HIS A 22 0.20 -0.74 -19.99
CA HIS A 22 -0.11 -2.17 -20.10
C HIS A 22 -1.32 -2.50 -20.97
N HIS A 23 -2.31 -1.60 -21.09
CA HIS A 23 -3.51 -1.86 -21.91
C HIS A 23 -3.31 -1.53 -23.39
N GLY A 24 -2.46 -0.54 -23.70
CA GLY A 24 -2.23 -0.10 -25.08
C GLY A 24 -1.62 -1.20 -25.96
N ASN A 25 -0.63 -1.94 -25.46
CA ASN A 25 0.12 -2.90 -26.27
C ASN A 25 -0.60 -4.25 -26.52
N SER A 26 -1.56 -4.62 -25.66
CA SER A 26 -2.30 -5.88 -25.81
C SER A 26 -3.28 -5.83 -26.99
N ILE A 27 -3.96 -4.69 -27.18
CA ILE A 27 -4.94 -4.49 -28.26
C ILE A 27 -4.27 -4.60 -29.65
N TYR A 28 -3.06 -4.05 -29.81
CA TYR A 28 -2.34 -4.11 -31.09
C TYR A 28 -1.89 -5.52 -31.48
N ARG A 29 -1.64 -6.42 -30.51
CA ARG A 29 -1.19 -7.80 -30.75
C ARG A 29 -2.34 -8.77 -31.04
N VAL A 30 -3.50 -8.53 -30.43
CA VAL A 30 -4.73 -9.27 -30.74
C VAL A 30 -5.29 -8.84 -32.11
N ARG A 31 -4.95 -7.64 -32.59
CA ARG A 31 -5.31 -7.14 -33.91
C ARG A 31 -4.67 -8.02 -35.01
N GLY A 32 -5.50 -8.78 -35.71
CA GLY A 32 -5.06 -9.72 -36.76
C GLY A 32 -4.98 -11.19 -36.33
N LEU A 33 -5.37 -11.52 -35.10
CA LEU A 33 -5.72 -12.90 -34.74
C LEU A 33 -7.08 -13.26 -35.35
N TYR A 34 -7.33 -14.56 -35.53
CA TYR A 34 -8.62 -15.02 -36.05
C TYR A 34 -9.71 -14.77 -35.01
N ASN A 35 -10.89 -14.34 -35.46
CA ASN A 35 -12.05 -14.07 -34.57
C ASN A 35 -12.50 -15.31 -33.77
N THR A 36 -12.04 -16.50 -34.17
CA THR A 36 -12.35 -17.78 -33.54
C THR A 36 -11.34 -18.15 -32.44
N THR A 37 -10.25 -17.40 -32.28
CA THR A 37 -9.23 -17.67 -31.27
C THR A 37 -9.84 -17.59 -29.86
N PRO A 38 -9.66 -18.62 -29.00
CA PRO A 38 -10.31 -18.64 -27.69
C PRO A 38 -9.90 -17.46 -26.81
N THR A 39 -10.88 -16.69 -26.33
CA THR A 39 -10.65 -15.52 -25.45
C THR A 39 -9.89 -15.90 -24.18
N ALA A 40 -10.20 -17.05 -23.57
CA ALA A 40 -9.52 -17.54 -22.37
C ALA A 40 -8.02 -17.77 -22.60
N ALA A 41 -7.63 -18.30 -23.78
CA ALA A 41 -6.23 -18.49 -24.13
C ALA A 41 -5.51 -17.15 -24.30
N LEU A 42 -6.14 -16.17 -24.95
CA LEU A 42 -5.57 -14.83 -25.11
C LEU A 42 -5.39 -14.12 -23.77
N GLN A 43 -6.37 -14.23 -22.88
CA GLN A 43 -6.29 -13.69 -21.53
C GLN A 43 -5.08 -14.26 -20.76
N VAL A 44 -4.82 -15.56 -20.87
CA VAL A 44 -3.67 -16.21 -20.22
C VAL A 44 -2.34 -15.78 -20.84
N ILE A 45 -2.24 -15.75 -22.18
CA ILE A 45 -1.01 -15.33 -22.89
C ILE A 45 -0.65 -13.87 -22.56
N GLU A 46 -1.67 -13.01 -22.52
CA GLU A 46 -1.51 -11.58 -22.26
C GLU A 46 -1.38 -11.26 -20.76
N GLY A 47 -1.62 -12.24 -19.88
CA GLY A 47 -1.63 -12.04 -18.42
C GLY A 47 -2.78 -11.15 -17.94
N LEU A 48 -3.89 -11.13 -18.68
CA LEU A 48 -5.07 -10.32 -18.42
C LEU A 48 -6.17 -11.14 -17.76
N MET A 49 -6.47 -10.78 -16.51
CA MET A 49 -7.57 -11.37 -15.75
C MET A 49 -8.92 -11.21 -16.49
N PRO A 50 -9.77 -12.25 -16.52
CA PRO A 50 -11.10 -12.17 -17.11
C PRO A 50 -11.91 -11.00 -16.55
N LEU A 51 -12.66 -10.34 -17.43
CA LEU A 51 -13.37 -9.10 -17.10
C LEU A 51 -14.35 -9.28 -15.93
N HIS A 52 -15.10 -10.38 -15.89
CA HIS A 52 -16.08 -10.65 -14.83
C HIS A 52 -15.42 -10.80 -13.46
N ILE A 53 -14.27 -11.48 -13.39
CA ILE A 53 -13.47 -11.61 -12.15
C ILE A 53 -12.95 -10.24 -11.74
N LYS A 54 -12.36 -9.50 -12.68
CA LYS A 54 -11.78 -8.17 -12.43
C LYS A 54 -12.84 -7.18 -11.96
N ALA A 55 -14.00 -7.17 -12.60
CA ALA A 55 -15.13 -6.31 -12.25
C ALA A 55 -15.66 -6.62 -10.86
N LYS A 56 -15.86 -7.91 -10.53
CA LYS A 56 -16.28 -8.34 -9.19
C LYS A 56 -15.25 -7.93 -8.13
N MET A 57 -13.95 -8.15 -8.39
CA MET A 57 -12.86 -7.74 -7.50
C MET A 57 -12.85 -6.22 -7.25
N GLN A 58 -12.98 -5.41 -8.31
CA GLN A 58 -13.01 -3.95 -8.16
C GLN A 58 -14.27 -3.47 -7.43
N SER A 59 -15.43 -4.08 -7.72
CA SER A 59 -16.68 -3.79 -7.01
C SER A 59 -16.54 -4.05 -5.51
N THR A 60 -15.99 -5.21 -5.11
CA THR A 60 -15.71 -5.52 -3.70
C THR A 60 -14.73 -4.53 -3.07
N LEU A 61 -13.63 -4.19 -3.75
CA LEU A 61 -12.65 -3.23 -3.24
C LEU A 61 -13.29 -1.85 -2.97
N VAL A 62 -14.18 -1.38 -3.83
CA VAL A 62 -14.90 -0.10 -3.65
C VAL A 62 -15.92 -0.21 -2.53
N ARG A 63 -16.72 -1.28 -2.48
CA ARG A 63 -17.74 -1.50 -1.43
C ARG A 63 -17.12 -1.51 -0.04
N VAL A 64 -16.06 -2.30 0.16
CA VAL A 64 -15.43 -2.50 1.47
C VAL A 64 -14.49 -1.34 1.81
N GLY A 65 -13.64 -0.90 0.88
CA GLY A 65 -12.56 0.07 1.16
C GLY A 65 -12.90 1.54 0.93
N ARG A 66 -14.10 1.85 0.41
CA ARG A 66 -14.55 3.23 0.19
C ARG A 66 -15.97 3.51 0.66
N LEU A 67 -16.91 2.61 0.40
CA LEU A 67 -18.32 2.84 0.74
C LEU A 67 -18.69 2.38 2.15
N GLY A 68 -17.76 1.77 2.90
CA GLY A 68 -18.04 1.27 4.25
C GLY A 68 -19.14 0.20 4.26
N ARG A 69 -19.13 -0.74 3.30
CA ARG A 69 -20.12 -1.81 3.21
C ARG A 69 -19.48 -3.18 3.21
N ASN A 70 -20.04 -4.08 4.02
CA ASN A 70 -19.63 -5.48 4.05
C ASN A 70 -19.91 -6.16 2.69
N CYS A 71 -19.07 -7.13 2.35
CA CYS A 71 -19.19 -7.85 1.09
C CYS A 71 -18.56 -9.24 1.19
N ASP A 72 -19.20 -10.24 0.59
CA ASP A 72 -18.59 -11.54 0.38
C ASP A 72 -17.88 -11.58 -0.96
N TYR A 73 -16.72 -12.26 -1.01
CA TYR A 73 -15.98 -12.48 -2.24
C TYR A 73 -15.29 -13.84 -2.20
N GLU A 74 -15.62 -14.71 -3.16
CA GLU A 74 -15.09 -16.08 -3.25
C GLU A 74 -15.22 -16.87 -1.94
N GLY A 75 -16.37 -16.77 -1.27
CA GLY A 75 -16.68 -17.49 -0.03
C GLY A 75 -16.09 -16.88 1.24
N ILE A 76 -15.38 -15.75 1.15
CA ILE A 76 -14.81 -15.04 2.30
C ILE A 76 -15.61 -13.77 2.58
N HIS A 77 -15.98 -13.58 3.84
CA HIS A 77 -16.65 -12.38 4.33
C HIS A 77 -15.65 -11.25 4.61
N PHE A 78 -15.85 -10.10 3.98
CA PHE A 78 -15.06 -8.89 4.23
C PHE A 78 -15.91 -7.87 5.00
N SER A 79 -15.57 -7.68 6.28
CA SER A 79 -16.10 -6.57 7.08
C SER A 79 -15.36 -5.28 6.74
N HIS A 80 -16.08 -4.18 6.50
CA HIS A 80 -15.43 -2.89 6.21
C HIS A 80 -14.70 -2.33 7.44
N GLU A 81 -15.13 -2.66 8.65
CA GLU A 81 -14.55 -2.17 9.91
C GLU A 81 -13.13 -2.69 10.13
N SER A 82 -12.80 -3.85 9.55
CA SER A 82 -11.45 -4.43 9.61
C SER A 82 -10.43 -3.65 8.80
N TYR A 83 -10.84 -2.70 7.94
CA TYR A 83 -9.94 -1.99 7.02
C TYR A 83 -10.01 -0.48 7.22
N GLU A 84 -8.90 0.19 6.93
CA GLU A 84 -8.85 1.66 6.90
C GLU A 84 -9.90 2.22 5.93
N GLN A 85 -10.77 3.08 6.45
CA GLN A 85 -11.78 3.78 5.66
C GLN A 85 -11.27 5.15 5.18
N PRO A 86 -11.81 5.70 4.09
CA PRO A 86 -11.56 7.10 3.74
C PRO A 86 -11.89 8.01 4.91
N LEU A 87 -11.02 8.98 5.17
CA LEU A 87 -11.28 9.98 6.19
C LEU A 87 -12.25 11.04 5.67
N PRO A 88 -13.12 11.58 6.54
CA PRO A 88 -13.80 12.82 6.24
C PRO A 88 -12.78 13.95 6.08
N PRO A 89 -13.13 15.02 5.34
CA PRO A 89 -12.33 16.24 5.32
C PRO A 89 -12.02 16.73 6.73
N SER A 90 -10.82 17.27 6.95
CA SER A 90 -10.46 17.87 8.23
C SER A 90 -11.45 18.99 8.58
N THR A 91 -11.87 19.02 9.86
CA THR A 91 -12.68 20.12 10.41
C THR A 91 -11.83 21.33 10.78
N ILE A 92 -10.50 21.18 10.82
CA ILE A 92 -9.56 22.26 11.13
C ILE A 92 -9.31 23.07 9.86
N HIS A 93 -9.48 24.39 9.95
CA HIS A 93 -9.12 25.28 8.85
C HIS A 93 -7.59 25.25 8.62
N PRO A 94 -7.09 25.18 7.37
CA PRO A 94 -5.64 25.11 7.10
C PRO A 94 -4.81 26.19 7.79
N ALA A 95 -5.34 27.42 7.89
CA ALA A 95 -4.64 28.53 8.56
C ALA A 95 -4.51 28.35 10.09
N LEU A 96 -5.31 27.47 10.70
CA LEU A 96 -5.24 27.15 12.14
C LEU A 96 -4.37 25.92 12.42
N PHE A 97 -3.92 25.22 11.38
CA PHE A 97 -3.03 24.09 11.50
C PHE A 97 -1.58 24.57 11.41
N SER A 98 -0.93 24.73 12.57
CA SER A 98 0.49 25.09 12.63
C SER A 98 1.26 24.07 13.49
N LEU A 99 1.90 23.12 12.80
CA LEU A 99 2.90 22.21 13.36
C LEU A 99 4.30 22.47 12.81
N GLU A 100 4.46 23.48 11.95
CA GLU A 100 5.70 23.73 11.20
C GLU A 100 6.91 23.95 12.12
N ASP A 101 6.71 24.68 13.21
CA ASP A 101 7.75 25.04 14.18
C ASP A 101 7.96 23.97 15.26
N ARG A 102 7.10 22.94 15.33
CA ARG A 102 7.16 21.90 16.38
C ARG A 102 7.99 20.68 15.97
N ILE A 103 8.26 20.49 14.68
CA ILE A 103 8.98 19.33 14.16
C ILE A 103 10.31 19.80 13.56
N THR A 104 11.39 19.48 14.26
CA THR A 104 12.75 19.87 13.86
C THR A 104 13.37 18.85 12.91
N HIS A 105 13.97 19.34 11.83
CA HIS A 105 14.72 18.56 10.86
C HIS A 105 16.22 18.85 11.01
N GLY A 106 17.04 17.80 11.09
CA GLY A 106 18.49 17.91 11.22
C GLY A 106 18.98 17.18 12.46
N GLY A 107 19.65 16.04 12.28
CA GLY A 107 20.05 15.08 13.30
C GLY A 107 21.09 15.54 14.33
N LYS A 108 21.06 16.81 14.74
CA LYS A 108 21.68 17.26 15.99
C LYS A 108 20.60 17.26 17.06
N VAL A 109 20.72 16.33 18.00
CA VAL A 109 20.02 16.41 19.28
C VAL A 109 20.26 17.82 19.84
N PRO A 110 19.22 18.57 20.26
CA PRO A 110 19.36 19.90 20.82
C PRO A 110 20.40 19.88 21.94
N SER A 111 21.31 20.85 21.92
CA SER A 111 22.33 21.00 22.96
C SER A 111 21.72 21.18 24.36
N ASN A 112 20.48 21.67 24.43
CA ASN A 112 19.64 21.64 25.63
C ASN A 112 18.74 20.40 25.60
N ARG A 113 19.28 19.26 26.04
CA ARG A 113 18.44 18.10 26.36
C ARG A 113 17.47 18.51 27.46
N THR A 114 16.18 18.29 27.23
CA THR A 114 15.20 18.33 28.32
C THR A 114 15.55 17.21 29.31
N PRO A 115 15.25 17.36 30.61
CA PRO A 115 15.47 16.30 31.60
C PRO A 115 14.79 14.97 31.24
N ILE A 116 13.76 15.04 30.40
CA ILE A 116 12.98 13.91 29.90
C ILE A 116 12.97 13.91 28.37
N GLU A 117 13.35 12.79 27.77
CA GLU A 117 13.29 12.53 26.33
C GLU A 117 12.42 11.30 26.07
N VAL A 118 11.61 11.34 25.01
CA VAL A 118 10.78 10.21 24.60
C VAL A 118 11.28 9.72 23.24
N TYR A 119 11.43 8.41 23.08
CA TYR A 119 11.84 7.79 21.83
C TYR A 119 10.78 6.79 21.38
N THR A 120 10.50 6.75 20.08
CA THR A 120 9.45 5.91 19.49
C THR A 120 10.02 5.10 18.34
N ASP A 121 9.55 3.87 18.19
CA ASP A 121 9.88 3.04 17.02
C ASP A 121 8.74 2.06 16.67
N GLY A 122 8.70 1.65 15.41
CA GLY A 122 7.84 0.60 14.89
C GLY A 122 8.61 -0.43 14.08
N SER A 123 8.46 -1.70 14.43
CA SER A 123 9.19 -2.81 13.81
C SER A 123 8.28 -3.80 13.09
N LYS A 124 8.81 -4.45 12.05
CA LYS A 124 8.19 -5.62 11.44
C LYS A 124 9.23 -6.70 11.15
N ILE A 125 9.10 -7.84 11.83
CA ILE A 125 10.02 -8.98 11.73
C ILE A 125 9.19 -10.25 11.56
N ASN A 126 9.55 -11.11 10.61
CA ASN A 126 8.88 -12.39 10.35
C ASN A 126 7.35 -12.26 10.23
N ASP A 127 6.90 -11.25 9.48
CA ASP A 127 5.50 -10.82 9.34
C ASP A 127 4.79 -10.36 10.62
N GLN A 128 5.41 -10.41 11.79
CA GLN A 128 4.89 -9.84 13.03
C GLN A 128 5.21 -8.36 13.12
N THR A 129 4.26 -7.56 13.60
CA THR A 129 4.39 -6.09 13.66
C THR A 129 4.32 -5.63 15.11
N GLY A 130 5.28 -4.82 15.53
CA GLY A 130 5.42 -4.33 16.91
C GLY A 130 5.64 -2.82 16.92
N SER A 131 5.16 -2.15 17.96
CA SER A 131 5.23 -0.71 18.16
C SER A 131 5.66 -0.45 19.59
N ALA A 132 6.57 0.48 19.81
CA ALA A 132 7.01 0.81 21.15
C ALA A 132 7.41 2.28 21.32
N PHE A 133 7.31 2.75 22.55
CA PHE A 133 8.01 3.95 22.98
C PHE A 133 8.68 3.74 24.33
N CYS A 134 9.74 4.51 24.58
CA CYS A 134 10.39 4.59 25.88
C CYS A 134 10.57 6.05 26.29
N VAL A 135 10.59 6.27 27.60
CA VAL A 135 10.86 7.56 28.22
C VAL A 135 12.15 7.42 28.99
N ILE A 136 13.07 8.35 28.74
CA ILE A 136 14.37 8.41 29.39
C ILE A 136 14.42 9.72 30.16
N ALA A 137 14.57 9.62 31.48
CA ALA A 137 14.82 10.77 32.34
C ALA A 137 16.14 10.57 33.08
N ASN A 138 17.00 11.59 33.08
CA ASN A 138 18.32 11.53 33.73
C ASN A 138 19.12 10.27 33.33
N GLU A 139 19.13 9.91 32.03
CA GLU A 139 19.79 8.72 31.46
C GLU A 139 19.24 7.34 31.85
N HIS A 140 18.16 7.30 32.64
CA HIS A 140 17.47 6.07 33.06
C HIS A 140 16.11 5.92 32.37
N ILE A 141 15.75 4.68 32.05
CA ILE A 141 14.43 4.36 31.49
C ILE A 141 13.39 4.49 32.63
N THR A 142 12.46 5.43 32.49
CA THR A 142 11.39 5.65 33.48
C THR A 142 10.07 5.02 33.06
N LYS A 143 9.84 4.88 31.75
CA LYS A 143 8.63 4.26 31.21
C LYS A 143 8.91 3.57 29.89
N THR A 144 8.22 2.45 29.65
CA THR A 144 8.14 1.79 28.36
C THR A 144 6.71 1.40 28.06
N ARG A 145 6.37 1.33 26.78
CA ARG A 145 5.12 0.74 26.30
C ARG A 145 5.43 -0.08 25.06
N LYS A 146 4.90 -1.31 25.02
CA LYS A 146 5.02 -2.24 23.89
C LYS A 146 3.62 -2.63 23.42
N ALA A 147 3.36 -2.47 22.14
CA ALA A 147 2.11 -2.81 21.50
C ALA A 147 2.35 -3.78 20.34
N LYS A 148 1.59 -4.88 20.33
CA LYS A 148 1.63 -5.88 19.27
C LYS A 148 0.49 -5.63 18.29
N LEU A 149 0.83 -5.47 17.02
CA LEU A 149 -0.12 -5.28 15.93
C LEU A 149 -0.36 -6.59 15.18
N SER A 150 -1.44 -6.64 14.39
CA SER A 150 -1.70 -7.77 13.52
C SER A 150 -0.59 -7.90 12.46
N PRO A 151 -0.25 -9.13 12.02
CA PRO A 151 0.67 -9.34 10.91
C PRO A 151 0.29 -8.62 9.61
N ALA A 152 -0.98 -8.28 9.45
CA ALA A 152 -1.50 -7.53 8.31
C ALA A 152 -1.12 -6.04 8.33
N ASN A 153 -0.78 -5.48 9.49
CA ASN A 153 -0.42 -4.07 9.63
C ASN A 153 0.95 -3.77 9.03
N THR A 154 1.20 -2.49 8.76
CA THR A 154 2.46 -2.01 8.17
C THR A 154 3.40 -1.46 9.24
N VAL A 155 4.70 -1.39 8.92
CA VAL A 155 5.69 -0.66 9.73
C VAL A 155 5.22 0.77 10.00
N PHE A 156 4.76 1.48 8.97
CA PHE A 156 4.22 2.84 9.13
C PHE A 156 3.08 2.94 10.16
N GLN A 157 2.17 1.98 10.19
CA GLN A 157 1.09 1.98 11.21
C GLN A 157 1.65 1.74 12.62
N ALA A 158 2.71 0.95 12.75
CA ALA A 158 3.39 0.71 14.02
C ALA A 158 4.14 1.95 14.53
N GLU A 159 4.84 2.62 13.62
CA GLU A 159 5.56 3.88 13.87
C GLU A 159 4.60 4.98 14.31
N MET A 160 3.50 5.16 13.57
CA MET A 160 2.49 6.14 13.92
C MET A 160 1.75 5.80 15.22
N LEU A 161 1.58 4.51 15.54
CA LEU A 161 1.02 4.08 16.83
C LEU A 161 1.98 4.40 17.99
N ALA A 162 3.28 4.23 17.78
CA ALA A 162 4.29 4.56 18.79
C ALA A 162 4.29 6.08 19.07
N LEU A 163 4.27 6.89 18.01
CA LEU A 163 4.13 8.34 18.10
C LEU A 163 2.84 8.75 18.81
N LYS A 164 1.69 8.21 18.40
CA LYS A 164 0.40 8.49 19.04
C LYS A 164 0.45 8.17 20.55
N ALA A 165 0.96 6.99 20.91
CA ALA A 165 1.05 6.58 22.31
C ALA A 165 2.01 7.45 23.14
N ALA A 166 3.10 7.93 22.53
CA ALA A 166 4.02 8.87 23.15
C ALA A 166 3.36 10.25 23.36
N ILE A 167 2.60 10.76 22.39
CA ILE A 167 1.84 12.01 22.50
C ILE A 167 0.79 11.92 23.60
N GLU A 168 0.01 10.83 23.65
CA GLU A 168 -0.98 10.58 24.70
C GLU A 168 -0.33 10.60 26.10
N TRP A 169 0.82 9.94 26.25
CA TRP A 169 1.56 9.93 27.51
C TRP A 169 2.09 11.32 27.88
N ALA A 170 2.68 12.04 26.93
CA ALA A 170 3.18 13.40 27.15
C ALA A 170 2.06 14.36 27.57
N ASN A 171 0.86 14.22 27.00
CA ASN A 171 -0.31 15.01 27.40
C ASN A 171 -0.74 14.75 28.84
N THR A 172 -0.59 13.53 29.36
CA THR A 172 -0.91 13.24 30.77
C THR A 172 0.09 13.84 31.76
N ALA A 173 1.34 14.07 31.32
CA ALA A 173 2.39 14.58 32.19
C ALA A 173 2.46 16.12 32.23
N ASN A 174 1.85 16.81 31.26
CA ASN A 174 1.68 18.28 31.22
C ASN A 174 3.00 19.11 31.33
N GLU A 175 4.12 18.54 30.91
CA GLU A 175 5.45 19.18 30.86
C GLU A 175 5.90 19.42 29.40
N ASP A 176 7.06 20.06 29.22
CA ASP A 176 7.71 20.21 27.91
C ASP A 176 8.42 18.90 27.53
N PHE A 177 8.01 18.30 26.41
CA PHE A 177 8.55 17.02 25.94
C PHE A 177 9.15 17.12 24.55
N ASN A 178 10.30 16.48 24.38
CA ASN A 178 10.87 16.17 23.07
C ASN A 178 10.63 14.69 22.75
N ILE A 179 9.90 14.44 21.66
CA ILE A 179 9.64 13.11 21.12
C ILE A 179 10.53 12.88 19.89
N TRP A 180 11.33 11.82 19.93
CA TRP A 180 12.29 11.46 18.90
C TRP A 180 11.81 10.23 18.14
N SER A 181 11.86 10.29 16.80
CA SER A 181 11.58 9.17 15.91
C SER A 181 12.59 9.16 14.77
N ASP A 182 12.99 7.99 14.32
CA ASP A 182 13.80 7.81 13.12
C ASP A 182 12.96 7.64 11.83
N SER A 183 11.64 7.59 11.98
CA SER A 183 10.67 7.48 10.91
C SER A 183 10.37 8.83 10.27
N GLU A 184 11.24 9.29 9.37
CA GLU A 184 11.08 10.58 8.68
C GLU A 184 9.71 10.69 7.99
N PHE A 185 9.26 9.60 7.36
CA PHE A 185 7.96 9.57 6.69
C PHE A 185 6.79 9.79 7.67
N SER A 186 6.86 9.21 8.88
CA SER A 186 5.83 9.38 9.91
C SER A 186 5.79 10.82 10.42
N LEU A 187 6.95 11.45 10.66
CA LEU A 187 7.02 12.85 11.05
C LEU A 187 6.52 13.79 9.94
N GLN A 188 6.83 13.50 8.68
CA GLN A 188 6.31 14.26 7.54
C GLN A 188 4.79 14.13 7.38
N ASP A 189 4.23 12.93 7.56
CA ASP A 189 2.78 12.70 7.50
C ASP A 189 2.07 13.44 8.64
N LEU A 190 2.65 13.41 9.86
CA LEU A 190 2.17 14.14 11.03
C LEU A 190 2.22 15.67 10.83
N LYS A 191 3.19 16.18 10.05
CA LYS A 191 3.27 17.61 9.67
C LYS A 191 2.27 17.99 8.57
N SER A 192 1.72 17.03 7.84
CA SER A 192 0.89 17.31 6.66
C SER A 192 -0.53 17.69 7.04
N PHE A 193 -1.09 18.74 6.45
CA PHE A 193 -2.50 19.09 6.69
C PHE A 193 -3.47 18.03 6.11
N ASN A 194 -3.11 17.43 4.97
CA ASN A 194 -3.96 16.49 4.25
C ASN A 194 -3.55 15.04 4.51
N VAL A 195 -4.01 14.53 5.65
CA VAL A 195 -3.72 13.17 6.11
C VAL A 195 -4.68 12.16 5.50
N LYS A 196 -4.15 10.98 5.16
CA LYS A 196 -4.93 9.86 4.62
C LYS A 196 -5.16 8.73 5.62
N SER A 197 -4.33 8.64 6.66
CA SER A 197 -4.40 7.57 7.66
C SER A 197 -5.13 8.04 8.91
N LYS A 198 -6.08 7.25 9.39
CA LYS A 198 -6.88 7.57 10.58
C LYS A 198 -6.01 7.74 11.82
N ILE A 199 -5.01 6.87 11.99
CA ILE A 199 -4.13 6.93 13.15
C ILE A 199 -3.27 8.20 13.15
N THR A 200 -2.80 8.66 11.99
CA THR A 200 -2.10 9.94 11.88
C THR A 200 -3.05 11.10 12.24
N GLN A 201 -4.30 11.08 11.76
CA GLN A 201 -5.27 12.14 12.08
C GLN A 201 -5.55 12.17 13.59
N GLU A 202 -5.75 11.02 14.22
CA GLU A 202 -5.92 10.93 15.67
C GLU A 202 -4.69 11.46 16.42
N ALA A 203 -3.47 11.07 16.01
CA ALA A 203 -2.23 11.57 16.59
C ALA A 203 -2.08 13.09 16.44
N GLN A 204 -2.44 13.65 15.27
CA GLN A 204 -2.44 15.09 15.04
C GLN A 204 -3.42 15.82 15.95
N MET A 205 -4.64 15.32 16.08
CA MET A 205 -5.64 15.93 16.95
C MET A 205 -5.17 15.98 18.40
N THR A 206 -4.65 14.85 18.91
CA THR A 206 -4.11 14.77 20.28
C THR A 206 -2.86 15.66 20.45
N LEU A 207 -2.04 15.80 19.42
CA LEU A 207 -0.88 16.70 19.46
C LEU A 207 -1.28 18.18 19.52
N LEU A 208 -2.36 18.56 18.83
CA LEU A 208 -2.81 19.96 18.80
C LEU A 208 -3.33 20.43 20.17
N GLU A 209 -3.77 19.51 21.04
CA GLU A 209 -4.18 19.81 22.42
C GLU A 209 -3.04 20.34 23.28
N ASN A 210 -1.78 20.03 22.94
CA ASN A 210 -0.62 20.39 23.75
C ASN A 210 0.49 21.06 22.93
N ALA A 211 0.63 22.38 23.11
CA ALA A 211 1.65 23.17 22.42
C ALA A 211 3.09 22.92 22.87
N ARG A 212 3.29 22.18 23.97
CA ARG A 212 4.59 21.92 24.61
C ARG A 212 5.33 20.72 24.03
N ILE A 213 4.66 19.90 23.22
CA ILE A 213 5.27 18.74 22.58
C ILE A 213 6.02 19.18 21.33
N ARG A 214 7.30 18.83 21.28
CA ARG A 214 8.17 19.01 20.11
C ARG A 214 8.63 17.65 19.60
N PHE A 215 8.84 17.56 18.29
CA PHE A 215 9.41 16.38 17.66
C PHE A 215 10.76 16.70 17.06
N GLY A 216 11.59 15.67 17.01
CA GLY A 216 12.76 15.71 16.17
C GLY A 216 13.03 14.37 15.52
N TRP A 217 13.62 14.45 14.33
CA TRP A 217 14.09 13.28 13.62
C TRP A 217 15.50 12.90 14.10
N VAL A 218 15.67 11.63 14.45
CA VAL A 218 16.98 11.03 14.73
C VAL A 218 17.35 10.04 13.66
N LYS A 219 18.64 9.85 13.42
CA LYS A 219 19.08 8.83 12.47
C LYS A 219 19.02 7.45 13.13
N ALA A 220 18.43 6.47 12.43
CA ALA A 220 18.44 5.08 12.86
C ALA A 220 19.87 4.50 12.93
N HIS A 221 20.10 3.60 13.89
CA HIS A 221 21.27 2.72 13.98
C HIS A 221 22.63 3.43 14.03
N ILE A 222 22.70 4.58 14.73
CA ILE A 222 23.96 5.28 15.00
C ILE A 222 24.34 5.27 16.49
N GLY A 223 23.69 4.44 17.30
CA GLY A 223 24.02 4.28 18.72
C GLY A 223 23.43 5.35 19.64
N ILE A 224 22.36 6.04 19.22
CA ILE A 224 21.61 6.92 20.13
C ILE A 224 20.87 6.02 21.12
N LYS A 225 21.35 5.98 22.38
CA LYS A 225 20.86 5.09 23.45
C LYS A 225 19.33 4.94 23.47
N GLY A 226 18.59 6.04 23.44
CA GLY A 226 17.13 6.00 23.45
C GLY A 226 16.48 5.41 22.21
N ASN A 227 17.03 5.70 21.03
CA ASN A 227 16.55 5.12 19.77
C ASN A 227 16.80 3.61 19.73
N GLU A 228 17.99 3.15 20.14
CA GLU A 228 18.31 1.71 20.18
C GLU A 228 17.43 0.95 21.18
N ILE A 229 17.08 1.59 22.32
CA ILE A 229 16.12 1.02 23.28
C ILE A 229 14.73 0.94 22.64
N ALA A 230 14.24 2.00 22.00
CA ALA A 230 12.94 1.99 21.33
C ALA A 230 12.87 0.92 20.24
N ASP A 231 13.90 0.79 19.41
CA ASP A 231 14.04 -0.24 18.38
C ASP A 231 14.02 -1.66 18.97
N THR A 232 14.78 -1.89 20.04
CA THR A 232 14.76 -3.18 20.75
C THR A 232 13.37 -3.49 21.29
N LEU A 233 12.70 -2.53 21.93
CA LEU A 233 11.34 -2.71 22.46
C LEU A 233 10.31 -2.96 21.36
N ALA A 234 10.40 -2.29 20.21
CA ALA A 234 9.50 -2.49 19.09
C ALA A 234 9.67 -3.89 18.48
N LYS A 235 10.91 -4.39 18.43
CA LYS A 235 11.22 -5.77 18.02
C LYS A 235 10.67 -6.79 19.00
N GLU A 236 10.86 -6.60 20.30
CA GLU A 236 10.26 -7.47 21.33
C GLU A 236 8.74 -7.49 21.22
N ALA A 237 8.13 -6.31 21.03
CA ALA A 237 6.69 -6.11 20.94
C ALA A 237 6.02 -6.96 19.84
N THR A 238 6.76 -7.37 18.82
CA THR A 238 6.28 -8.31 17.79
C THR A 238 5.82 -9.65 18.39
N THR A 239 6.38 -10.05 19.52
CA THR A 239 6.07 -11.29 20.23
C THR A 239 5.33 -11.04 21.54
N ASP A 240 5.80 -10.11 22.36
CA ASP A 240 5.41 -9.93 23.76
C ASP A 240 4.68 -8.61 24.05
N GLY A 241 4.34 -7.84 23.01
CA GLY A 241 3.61 -6.59 23.14
C GLY A 241 2.14 -6.80 23.52
N ILE A 242 1.55 -5.78 24.16
CA ILE A 242 0.12 -5.76 24.47
C ILE A 242 -0.65 -5.70 23.14
N PRO A 243 -1.63 -6.60 22.88
CA PRO A 243 -2.39 -6.57 21.63
C PRO A 243 -3.07 -5.21 21.41
N ALA A 244 -2.77 -4.59 20.26
CA ALA A 244 -3.40 -3.36 19.81
C ALA A 244 -4.14 -3.63 18.50
N SER A 245 -5.41 -3.18 18.43
CA SER A 245 -6.23 -3.35 17.24
C SER A 245 -6.15 -2.09 16.38
N LEU A 246 -5.62 -2.23 15.16
CA LEU A 246 -5.68 -1.21 14.12
C LEU A 246 -6.29 -1.77 12.86
N PRO A 247 -7.14 -1.01 12.15
CA PRO A 247 -7.66 -1.41 10.85
C PRO A 247 -6.53 -1.72 9.87
N PHE A 248 -6.73 -2.73 9.04
CA PHE A 248 -5.76 -3.16 8.05
C PHE A 248 -5.65 -2.13 6.92
N PRO A 249 -4.46 -1.92 6.36
CA PRO A 249 -4.26 -0.97 5.27
C PRO A 249 -5.05 -1.40 4.03
N LYS A 250 -5.54 -0.44 3.24
CA LYS A 250 -6.25 -0.73 1.96
C LYS A 250 -5.43 -1.60 1.00
N ARG A 251 -4.09 -1.50 1.07
CA ARG A 251 -3.17 -2.34 0.31
C ARG A 251 -3.32 -3.83 0.65
N PHE A 252 -3.58 -4.16 1.91
CA PHE A 252 -3.78 -5.53 2.36
C PHE A 252 -5.08 -6.11 1.80
N LEU A 253 -6.20 -5.36 1.87
CA LEU A 253 -7.45 -5.72 1.20
C LEU A 253 -7.25 -6.01 -0.29
N LYS A 254 -6.58 -5.09 -1.00
CA LYS A 254 -6.29 -5.25 -2.43
C LYS A 254 -5.46 -6.50 -2.71
N LYS A 255 -4.47 -6.82 -1.87
CA LYS A 255 -3.63 -8.01 -1.99
C LYS A 255 -4.46 -9.28 -1.82
N GLN A 256 -5.30 -9.36 -0.78
CA GLN A 256 -6.18 -10.51 -0.54
C GLN A 256 -7.15 -10.74 -1.71
N LEU A 257 -7.86 -9.68 -2.12
CA LEU A 257 -8.79 -9.76 -3.24
C LEU A 257 -8.09 -10.20 -4.53
N GLN A 258 -6.87 -9.71 -4.78
CA GLN A 258 -6.07 -10.11 -5.93
C GLN A 258 -5.66 -11.59 -5.87
N GLN A 259 -5.27 -12.10 -4.70
CA GLN A 259 -4.93 -13.52 -4.52
C GLN A 259 -6.15 -14.42 -4.77
N LEU A 260 -7.31 -14.08 -4.20
CA LEU A 260 -8.56 -14.81 -4.43
C LEU A 260 -8.98 -14.78 -5.90
N SER A 261 -8.87 -13.63 -6.55
CA SER A 261 -9.17 -13.47 -7.97
C SER A 261 -8.26 -14.33 -8.86
N LEU A 262 -6.97 -14.42 -8.52
CA LEU A 262 -6.03 -15.29 -9.23
C LEU A 262 -6.38 -16.76 -9.01
N SER A 263 -6.69 -17.19 -7.79
CA SER A 263 -7.15 -18.56 -7.53
C SER A 263 -8.41 -18.91 -8.31
N ARG A 264 -9.38 -17.98 -8.36
CA ARG A 264 -10.59 -18.14 -9.16
C ARG A 264 -10.29 -18.25 -10.66
N TRP A 265 -9.43 -17.37 -11.18
CA TRP A 265 -9.03 -17.41 -12.58
C TRP A 265 -8.30 -18.72 -12.93
N GLN A 266 -7.41 -19.21 -12.05
CA GLN A 266 -6.75 -20.49 -12.24
C GLN A 266 -7.76 -21.64 -12.29
N ALA A 267 -8.77 -21.64 -11.41
CA ALA A 267 -9.82 -22.66 -11.42
C ALA A 267 -10.64 -22.63 -12.71
N GLU A 268 -10.98 -21.43 -13.22
CA GLU A 268 -11.64 -21.31 -14.54
C GLU A 268 -10.73 -21.79 -15.68
N TRP A 269 -9.43 -21.51 -15.61
CA TRP A 269 -8.46 -21.94 -16.62
C TRP A 269 -8.25 -23.46 -16.68
N VAL A 270 -8.30 -24.14 -15.53
CA VAL A 270 -8.23 -25.60 -15.48
C VAL A 270 -9.45 -26.24 -16.14
N ASN A 271 -10.63 -25.67 -15.93
CA ASN A 271 -11.90 -26.27 -16.32
C ASN A 271 -12.44 -25.81 -17.68
N VAL A 272 -11.84 -24.80 -18.31
CA VAL A 272 -12.31 -24.32 -19.62
C VAL A 272 -12.04 -25.35 -20.72
N GLU A 273 -13.07 -25.64 -21.52
CA GLU A 273 -12.99 -26.58 -22.65
C GLU A 273 -12.26 -25.98 -23.86
N THR A 274 -12.26 -24.66 -24.00
CA THR A 274 -11.59 -23.95 -25.12
C THR A 274 -10.17 -23.55 -24.75
N GLY A 275 -9.27 -23.46 -25.75
CA GLY A 275 -7.89 -23.04 -25.50
C GLY A 275 -6.98 -24.11 -24.87
N ARG A 276 -7.38 -25.38 -24.89
CA ARG A 276 -6.62 -26.51 -24.30
C ARG A 276 -5.19 -26.65 -24.84
N SER A 277 -4.96 -26.31 -26.11
CA SER A 277 -3.61 -26.27 -26.69
C SER A 277 -2.69 -25.28 -25.96
N VAL A 278 -3.22 -24.12 -25.57
CA VAL A 278 -2.51 -23.13 -24.77
C VAL A 278 -2.36 -23.57 -23.32
N TYR A 279 -3.34 -24.30 -22.75
CA TYR A 279 -3.22 -24.89 -21.41
C TYR A 279 -2.05 -25.87 -21.29
N ILE A 280 -1.79 -26.66 -22.33
CA ILE A 280 -0.64 -27.59 -22.36
C ILE A 280 0.68 -26.82 -22.21
N ILE A 281 0.78 -25.62 -22.79
CA ILE A 281 1.99 -24.80 -22.75
C ILE A 281 2.05 -23.96 -21.46
N ILE A 282 0.91 -23.40 -21.03
CA ILE A 282 0.78 -22.51 -19.88
C ILE A 282 -0.30 -23.09 -18.94
N PRO A 283 0.01 -24.11 -18.13
CA PRO A 283 -0.98 -24.70 -17.22
C PRO A 283 -1.26 -23.79 -16.01
N LYS A 284 -0.28 -22.98 -15.61
CA LYS A 284 -0.37 -22.06 -14.48
C LYS A 284 -0.50 -20.63 -14.97
N ILE A 285 -1.58 -19.95 -14.58
CA ILE A 285 -1.80 -18.55 -14.94
C ILE A 285 -0.74 -17.65 -14.30
N SER A 286 -0.47 -16.54 -14.96
CA SER A 286 0.40 -15.48 -14.47
C SER A 286 -0.21 -14.13 -14.78
N ASN A 287 0.05 -13.14 -13.93
CA ASN A 287 -0.28 -11.73 -14.21
C ASN A 287 0.81 -11.01 -15.00
N LYS A 288 1.82 -11.75 -15.49
CA LYS A 288 2.88 -11.24 -16.36
C LYS A 288 2.50 -11.52 -17.81
N GLN A 289 2.65 -10.50 -18.65
CA GLN A 289 2.52 -10.64 -20.10
C GLN A 289 3.70 -11.48 -20.62
N LEU A 290 3.43 -12.50 -21.42
CA LEU A 290 4.47 -13.37 -21.97
C LEU A 290 5.10 -12.83 -23.26
N HIS A 291 4.60 -11.70 -23.77
CA HIS A 291 5.10 -10.98 -24.95
C HIS A 291 5.26 -11.86 -26.21
N TRP A 292 4.43 -12.88 -26.40
CA TRP A 292 4.47 -13.73 -27.59
C TRP A 292 4.24 -12.93 -28.89
N SER A 293 4.92 -13.35 -29.97
CA SER A 293 4.66 -12.84 -31.31
C SER A 293 3.31 -13.35 -31.82
N ARG A 294 2.80 -12.74 -32.89
CA ARG A 294 1.53 -13.16 -33.51
C ARG A 294 1.61 -14.63 -33.97
N GLU A 295 2.73 -15.02 -34.55
CA GLU A 295 2.99 -16.37 -35.08
C GLU A 295 3.00 -17.38 -33.94
N CYS A 296 3.65 -17.05 -32.80
CA CYS A 296 3.62 -17.88 -31.60
C CYS A 296 2.19 -18.07 -31.07
N ILE A 297 1.39 -17.00 -31.06
CA ILE A 297 -0.01 -17.09 -30.62
C ILE A 297 -0.83 -17.95 -31.58
N GLN A 298 -0.68 -17.78 -32.88
CA GLN A 298 -1.37 -18.58 -33.90
C GLN A 298 -0.99 -20.06 -33.76
N PHE A 299 0.30 -20.37 -33.63
CA PHE A 299 0.80 -21.72 -33.43
C PHE A 299 0.26 -22.34 -32.14
N ALA A 300 0.40 -21.66 -31.01
CA ALA A 300 -0.02 -22.16 -29.70
C ALA A 300 -1.53 -22.35 -29.60
N THR A 301 -2.32 -21.48 -30.22
CA THR A 301 -3.77 -21.61 -30.25
C THR A 301 -4.23 -22.65 -31.27
N GLY A 302 -3.45 -22.90 -32.33
CA GLY A 302 -3.86 -23.67 -33.51
C GLY A 302 -4.75 -22.87 -34.47
N HIS A 303 -4.84 -21.55 -34.30
CA HIS A 303 -5.65 -20.65 -35.11
C HIS A 303 -4.73 -19.82 -36.00
N GLY A 304 -4.33 -20.42 -37.12
CA GLY A 304 -3.36 -19.88 -38.08
C GLY A 304 -3.65 -20.38 -39.50
N PRO A 305 -2.82 -20.04 -40.50
CA PRO A 305 -2.91 -20.58 -41.85
C PRO A 305 -2.43 -22.05 -41.91
N PHE A 306 -2.96 -22.90 -41.04
CA PHE A 306 -2.64 -24.32 -40.97
C PHE A 306 -3.67 -25.13 -41.76
N PRO A 307 -3.29 -26.16 -42.53
CA PRO A 307 -4.22 -26.99 -43.30
C PRO A 307 -5.41 -27.49 -42.48
N ARG A 308 -5.15 -28.02 -41.28
CA ARG A 308 -6.18 -28.45 -40.32
C ARG A 308 -7.18 -27.34 -39.95
N TYR A 309 -6.69 -26.12 -39.71
CA TYR A 309 -7.55 -24.98 -39.35
C TYR A 309 -8.34 -24.48 -40.57
N LEU A 310 -7.70 -24.36 -41.75
CA LEU A 310 -8.34 -23.91 -42.98
C LEU A 310 -9.40 -24.90 -43.49
N LYS A 311 -9.14 -26.21 -43.40
CA LYS A 311 -10.10 -27.27 -43.73
C LYS A 311 -11.38 -27.17 -42.90
N ARG A 312 -11.29 -26.84 -41.61
CA ARG A 312 -12.45 -26.64 -40.72
C ARG A 312 -13.42 -25.57 -41.24
N PHE A 313 -12.91 -24.57 -41.96
CA PHE A 313 -13.71 -23.49 -42.56
C PHE A 313 -13.96 -23.68 -44.06
N GLY A 314 -13.63 -24.84 -44.64
CA GLY A 314 -13.82 -25.13 -46.06
C GLY A 314 -12.87 -24.37 -46.99
N LEU A 315 -11.77 -23.82 -46.47
CA LEU A 315 -10.79 -23.04 -47.24
C LEU A 315 -9.59 -23.87 -47.73
N HIS A 316 -9.54 -25.15 -47.37
CA HIS A 316 -8.50 -26.09 -47.78
C HIS A 316 -9.09 -27.50 -47.90
N SER A 317 -8.57 -28.31 -48.83
CA SER A 317 -9.10 -29.65 -49.13
C SER A 317 -8.61 -30.73 -48.14
N THR A 318 -7.37 -30.60 -47.64
CA THR A 318 -6.72 -31.56 -46.72
C THR A 318 -6.41 -30.92 -45.36
N ASP A 319 -6.18 -31.75 -44.35
CA ASP A 319 -5.79 -31.36 -42.98
C ASP A 319 -4.30 -31.52 -42.70
N TYR A 320 -3.55 -32.01 -43.69
CA TYR A 320 -2.10 -32.08 -43.78
C TYR A 320 -1.61 -31.21 -44.94
#